data_AF-A0A7X3R7U1-F1
#
_entry.id   AF-A0A7X3R7U1-F1
#
_cell.length_a   1.000
_cell.length_b   1.000
_cell.length_c   1.000
_cell.angle_alpha   90.00
_cell.angle_beta   90.00
_cell.angle_gamma   90.00
#
_symmetry.space_group_name_H-M   'P 1'
#
loop_
_entity.id
_entity.type
_entity.pdbx_description
1 polymer ?
#
loop_
_entity_poly.entity_id
_entity_poly.type
_entity_poly.pdbx_seq_one_letter_code
_entity_poly.pdbx_strand_id
1 'polypeptide(L)'
;MRYRIYLAILGLILTAFIANDAVAQRGGFGRGGGRGQNSDMMERVRAVSTFPVDRIWHVLSIRMDTTDQQVLQLRAVVKEASTQKIALVEQATKTEDWNWLREQLEANEKQFKENLKGMLSADEIKAFEQLVEEASRMVPSRQGRSRR
;
A
#
# COMPACT_ATOMS: atom_id res chain seq x y z
N MET A 1 23.09 11.71 -8.84
CA MET A 1 21.93 11.29 -9.67
C MET A 1 20.93 10.35 -8.99
N ARG A 2 21.32 9.58 -7.96
CA ARG A 2 20.44 8.56 -7.35
C ARG A 2 19.19 9.12 -6.64
N TYR A 3 19.26 10.31 -6.04
CA TYR A 3 18.12 10.94 -5.32
C TYR A 3 17.04 11.53 -6.24
N ARG A 4 17.35 11.82 -7.51
CA ARG A 4 16.38 12.35 -8.48
C ARG A 4 15.36 11.31 -8.91
N ILE A 5 15.76 10.04 -8.95
CA ILE A 5 14.88 8.91 -9.29
C ILE A 5 13.90 8.62 -8.14
N TYR A 6 14.34 8.70 -6.88
CA TYR A 6 13.46 8.52 -5.71
C TYR A 6 12.39 9.62 -5.60
N LEU A 7 12.75 10.88 -5.87
CA LEU A 7 11.77 11.98 -5.93
C LEU A 7 10.80 11.82 -7.13
N ALA A 8 11.26 11.28 -8.25
CA ALA A 8 10.40 11.00 -9.40
C ALA A 8 9.43 9.84 -9.14
N ILE A 9 9.83 8.79 -8.41
CA ILE A 9 8.98 7.64 -8.06
C ILE A 9 7.94 8.01 -6.99
N LEU A 10 8.36 8.76 -5.96
CA LEU A 10 7.45 9.28 -4.93
C LEU A 10 6.47 10.31 -5.54
N GLY A 11 6.96 11.11 -6.49
CA GLY A 11 6.15 11.97 -7.34
C GLY A 11 5.17 11.19 -8.22
N LEU A 12 5.58 10.06 -8.81
CA LEU A 12 4.73 9.19 -9.63
C LEU A 12 3.58 8.57 -8.85
N ILE A 13 3.81 8.13 -7.61
CA ILE A 13 2.77 7.58 -6.72
C ILE A 13 1.79 8.69 -6.29
N LEU A 14 2.27 9.89 -6.01
CA LEU A 14 1.43 11.06 -5.71
C LEU A 14 0.67 11.57 -6.95
N THR A 15 1.28 11.57 -8.15
CA THR A 15 0.60 11.91 -9.40
C THR A 15 -0.34 10.82 -9.87
N ALA A 16 -0.16 9.54 -9.53
CA ALA A 16 -1.18 8.53 -9.81
C ALA A 16 -2.44 8.77 -8.97
N PHE A 17 -2.28 9.26 -7.73
CA PHE A 17 -3.38 9.71 -6.89
C PHE A 17 -4.05 10.99 -7.43
N ILE A 18 -3.27 11.99 -7.85
CA ILE A 18 -3.80 13.28 -8.34
C ILE A 18 -4.26 13.21 -9.81
N ALA A 19 -3.68 12.35 -10.65
CA ALA A 19 -4.07 12.20 -12.06
C ALA A 19 -5.36 11.40 -12.21
N ASN A 20 -5.70 10.51 -11.28
CA ASN A 20 -7.06 9.96 -11.21
C ASN A 20 -8.10 11.05 -10.88
N ASP A 21 -7.75 12.04 -10.05
CA ASP A 21 -8.60 13.22 -9.84
C ASP A 21 -8.57 14.18 -11.05
N ALA A 22 -7.44 14.32 -11.76
CA ALA A 22 -7.31 15.22 -12.91
C ALA A 22 -7.98 14.68 -14.18
N VAL A 23 -8.01 13.34 -14.37
CA VAL A 23 -8.81 12.69 -15.42
C VAL A 23 -10.31 12.72 -15.06
N ALA A 24 -10.66 12.72 -13.77
CA ALA A 24 -12.04 12.96 -13.32
C ALA A 24 -12.47 14.44 -13.36
N GLN A 25 -11.54 15.40 -13.35
CA GLN A 25 -11.86 16.84 -13.35
C GLN A 25 -11.95 17.48 -14.74
N ARG A 26 -11.61 16.77 -15.84
CA ARG A 26 -11.75 17.30 -17.21
C ARG A 26 -13.09 16.94 -17.88
N GLY A 27 -13.99 16.28 -17.18
CA GLY A 27 -15.27 15.82 -17.72
C GLY A 27 -16.45 16.15 -16.80
N GLY A 28 -16.89 17.41 -16.82
CA GLY A 28 -18.29 17.74 -16.57
C GLY A 28 -18.72 17.87 -15.11
N PHE A 29 -19.12 19.08 -14.76
CA PHE A 29 -20.16 19.31 -13.77
C PHE A 29 -21.39 18.45 -14.13
N GLY A 30 -21.60 17.37 -13.38
CA GLY A 30 -22.67 16.42 -13.65
C GLY A 30 -23.08 15.69 -12.38
N ARG A 31 -24.10 16.21 -11.71
CA ARG A 31 -24.93 15.46 -10.76
C ARG A 31 -25.36 14.13 -11.41
N GLY A 32 -25.06 13.02 -10.74
CA GLY A 32 -25.85 11.79 -10.85
C GLY A 32 -25.12 10.55 -11.37
N GLY A 33 -25.18 9.48 -10.56
CA GLY A 33 -25.12 8.10 -11.05
C GLY A 33 -23.75 7.43 -11.06
N GLY A 34 -23.27 6.95 -9.90
CA GLY A 34 -21.96 6.29 -9.79
C GLY A 34 -21.92 5.00 -8.97
N ARG A 35 -23.06 4.31 -8.76
CA ARG A 35 -23.06 3.09 -7.93
C ARG A 35 -22.26 1.93 -8.54
N GLY A 36 -22.15 1.84 -9.87
CA GLY A 36 -21.38 0.79 -10.56
C GLY A 36 -19.89 1.10 -10.77
N GLN A 37 -19.52 2.37 -10.98
CA GLN A 37 -18.10 2.76 -11.12
C GLN A 37 -17.37 2.72 -9.77
N ASN A 38 -18.11 2.94 -8.67
CA ASN A 38 -17.56 2.80 -7.32
C ASN A 38 -17.30 1.35 -6.90
N SER A 39 -18.02 0.34 -7.42
CA SER A 39 -17.79 -1.06 -7.03
C SER A 39 -16.47 -1.59 -7.59
N ASP A 40 -16.22 -1.38 -8.88
CA ASP A 40 -15.00 -1.85 -9.54
C ASP A 40 -13.77 -1.13 -8.98
N MET A 41 -13.89 0.19 -8.76
CA MET A 41 -12.82 0.96 -8.12
C MET A 41 -12.54 0.46 -6.69
N MET A 42 -13.59 0.11 -5.93
CA MET A 42 -13.42 -0.45 -4.58
C MET A 42 -12.81 -1.84 -4.60
N GLU A 43 -13.10 -2.66 -5.60
CA GLU A 43 -12.46 -3.97 -5.78
C GLU A 43 -10.97 -3.85 -6.10
N ARG A 44 -10.61 -2.94 -7.00
CA ARG A 44 -9.20 -2.60 -7.31
C ARG A 44 -8.45 -2.13 -6.07
N VAL A 45 -9.05 -1.22 -5.33
CA VAL A 45 -8.49 -0.71 -4.07
C VAL A 45 -8.33 -1.83 -3.05
N ARG A 46 -9.33 -2.71 -2.91
CA ARG A 46 -9.27 -3.88 -2.01
C ARG A 46 -8.12 -4.80 -2.39
N ALA A 47 -7.99 -5.16 -3.67
CA ALA A 47 -6.91 -6.02 -4.14
C ALA A 47 -5.52 -5.39 -3.86
N VAL A 48 -5.32 -4.11 -4.17
CA VAL A 48 -4.04 -3.42 -3.90
C VAL A 48 -3.78 -3.28 -2.39
N SER A 49 -4.83 -3.14 -1.58
CA SER A 49 -4.74 -3.00 -0.13
C SER A 49 -4.38 -4.30 0.61
N THR A 50 -4.50 -5.46 -0.06
CA THR A 50 -4.16 -6.78 0.49
C THR A 50 -2.78 -6.82 1.09
N PHE A 51 -1.79 -6.17 0.47
CA PHE A 51 -0.44 -6.07 1.02
C PHE A 51 -0.02 -4.61 1.20
N PRO A 52 -0.30 -3.98 2.36
CA PRO A 52 -0.06 -2.55 2.59
C PRO A 52 1.41 -2.26 2.96
N VAL A 53 2.33 -2.49 2.02
CA VAL A 53 3.79 -2.35 2.20
C VAL A 53 4.20 -1.00 2.81
N ASP A 54 3.57 0.11 2.41
CA ASP A 54 3.91 1.44 2.93
C ASP A 54 3.57 1.58 4.43
N ARG A 55 2.46 1.00 4.85
CA ARG A 55 2.06 0.97 6.27
C ARG A 55 3.00 0.10 7.07
N ILE A 56 3.35 -1.06 6.54
CA ILE A 56 4.32 -1.97 7.13
C ILE A 56 5.65 -1.24 7.33
N TRP A 57 6.14 -0.52 6.31
CA TRP A 57 7.35 0.29 6.41
C TRP A 57 7.25 1.35 7.50
N HIS A 58 6.13 2.07 7.57
CA HIS A 58 5.90 3.08 8.61
C HIS A 58 5.95 2.47 10.01
N VAL A 59 5.36 1.29 10.22
CA VAL A 59 5.44 0.59 11.52
C VAL A 59 6.89 0.21 11.84
N LEU A 60 7.56 -0.46 10.91
CA LEU A 60 8.93 -0.94 11.10
C LEU A 60 9.94 0.18 11.35
N SER A 61 9.82 1.31 10.65
CA SER A 61 10.82 2.39 10.69
C SER A 61 10.58 3.46 11.74
N ILE A 62 9.34 3.61 12.24
CA ILE A 62 8.97 4.73 13.14
C ILE A 62 8.38 4.23 14.46
N ARG A 63 7.55 3.18 14.43
CA ARG A 63 6.80 2.75 15.63
C ARG A 63 7.50 1.65 16.43
N MET A 64 8.44 0.95 15.81
CA MET A 64 9.25 -0.06 16.49
C MET A 64 10.56 0.54 16.98
N ASP A 65 11.00 0.10 18.15
CA ASP A 65 12.30 0.43 18.72
C ASP A 65 13.40 -0.42 18.06
N THR A 66 13.62 -0.19 16.77
CA THR A 66 14.63 -0.92 15.97
C THR A 66 15.89 -0.08 15.84
N THR A 67 17.05 -0.73 15.92
CA THR A 67 18.34 -0.06 15.73
C THR A 67 18.51 0.41 14.28
N ASP A 68 19.32 1.45 14.06
CA ASP A 68 19.62 1.96 12.70
C ASP A 68 20.13 0.86 11.76
N GLN A 69 20.93 -0.08 12.27
CA GLN A 69 21.44 -1.21 11.50
C GLN A 69 20.32 -2.19 11.10
N GLN A 70 19.39 -2.50 12.01
CA GLN A 70 18.22 -3.32 11.69
C GLN A 70 17.30 -2.60 10.70
N VAL A 71 17.06 -1.29 10.86
CA VAL A 71 16.26 -0.48 9.93
C VAL A 71 16.83 -0.52 8.51
N LEU A 72 18.16 -0.48 8.35
CA LEU A 72 18.80 -0.60 7.04
C LEU A 72 18.58 -1.98 6.39
N GLN A 73 18.61 -3.07 7.18
CA GLN A 73 18.34 -4.42 6.69
C GLN A 73 16.86 -4.57 6.31
N LEU A 74 15.94 -4.13 7.17
CA LEU A 74 14.51 -4.12 6.92
C LEU A 74 14.14 -3.30 5.69
N ARG A 75 14.83 -2.18 5.45
CA ARG A 75 14.63 -1.35 4.27
C ARG A 75 14.87 -2.11 2.97
N ALA A 76 15.86 -3.01 2.92
CA ALA A 76 16.14 -3.79 1.73
C ALA A 76 14.98 -4.73 1.40
N VAL A 77 14.49 -5.45 2.41
CA VAL A 77 13.36 -6.40 2.28
C VAL A 77 12.07 -5.68 1.90
N VAL A 78 11.78 -4.55 2.54
CA VAL A 78 10.60 -3.74 2.24
C VAL A 78 10.66 -3.15 0.84
N LYS A 79 11.85 -2.69 0.40
CA LYS A 79 12.04 -2.18 -0.96
C LYS A 79 11.80 -3.26 -2.01
N GLU A 80 12.28 -4.47 -1.77
CA GLU A 80 12.06 -5.61 -2.65
C GLU A 80 10.57 -5.94 -2.74
N ALA A 81 9.88 -6.08 -1.60
CA ALA A 81 8.44 -6.32 -1.53
C ALA A 81 7.62 -5.22 -2.23
N SER A 82 8.01 -3.95 -2.08
CA SER A 82 7.37 -2.82 -2.75
C SER A 82 7.56 -2.90 -4.28
N THR A 83 8.76 -3.26 -4.74
CA THR A 83 9.07 -3.43 -6.16
C THR A 83 8.24 -4.57 -6.78
N GLN A 84 8.15 -5.70 -6.09
CA GLN A 84 7.33 -6.83 -6.53
C GLN A 84 5.84 -6.47 -6.55
N LYS A 85 5.34 -5.77 -5.53
CA LYS A 85 3.95 -5.28 -5.50
C LYS A 85 3.65 -4.40 -6.71
N ILE A 86 4.52 -3.45 -7.05
CA ILE A 86 4.34 -2.57 -8.22
C ILE A 86 4.25 -3.40 -9.50
N ALA A 87 5.17 -4.36 -9.70
CA ALA A 87 5.16 -5.22 -10.88
C ALA A 87 3.87 -6.05 -11.00
N LEU A 88 3.38 -6.60 -9.90
CA LEU A 88 2.11 -7.35 -9.86
C LEU A 88 0.91 -6.45 -10.19
N VAL A 89 0.86 -5.24 -9.63
CA VAL A 89 -0.21 -4.26 -9.92
C VAL A 89 -0.19 -3.85 -11.40
N GLU A 90 0.98 -3.61 -11.97
CA GLU A 90 1.12 -3.30 -13.40
C GLU A 90 0.62 -4.46 -14.29
N GLN A 91 0.93 -5.70 -13.91
CA GLN A 91 0.45 -6.89 -14.64
C GLN A 91 -1.07 -7.01 -14.56
N ALA A 92 -1.64 -6.89 -13.36
CA ALA A 92 -3.08 -6.95 -13.14
C ALA A 92 -3.84 -5.82 -13.84
N THR A 93 -3.22 -4.64 -13.96
CA THR A 93 -3.79 -3.53 -14.72
C THR A 93 -3.87 -3.84 -16.22
N LYS A 94 -2.91 -4.60 -16.76
CA LYS A 94 -2.90 -5.02 -18.18
C LYS A 94 -3.87 -6.16 -18.47
N THR A 95 -4.02 -7.08 -17.52
CA THR A 95 -4.90 -8.26 -17.68
C THR A 95 -6.32 -8.03 -17.15
N GLU A 96 -6.54 -6.91 -16.45
CA GLU A 96 -7.75 -6.58 -15.68
C GLU A 96 -8.13 -7.65 -14.63
N ASP A 97 -7.17 -8.48 -14.22
CA ASP A 97 -7.38 -9.59 -13.28
C ASP A 97 -6.98 -9.21 -11.84
N TRP A 98 -7.93 -8.60 -11.15
CA TRP A 98 -7.75 -8.11 -9.77
C TRP A 98 -7.86 -9.22 -8.71
N ASN A 99 -8.52 -10.34 -9.04
CA ASN A 99 -8.57 -11.50 -8.15
C ASN A 99 -7.23 -12.23 -8.13
N TRP A 100 -6.62 -12.44 -9.30
CA TRP A 100 -5.25 -12.93 -9.40
C TRP A 100 -4.28 -12.03 -8.64
N LEU A 101 -4.39 -10.70 -8.80
CA LEU A 101 -3.54 -9.75 -8.06
C LEU A 101 -3.63 -9.98 -6.55
N ARG A 102 -4.85 -10.11 -6.04
CA ARG A 102 -5.09 -10.33 -4.61
C ARG A 102 -4.39 -11.60 -4.14
N GLU A 103 -4.54 -12.72 -4.85
CA GLU A 103 -3.88 -13.98 -4.49
C GLU A 103 -2.35 -13.86 -4.48
N GLN A 104 -1.78 -13.19 -5.48
CA GLN A 104 -0.34 -12.95 -5.54
C GLN A 104 0.14 -12.04 -4.41
N LEU A 105 -0.63 -11.01 -4.04
CA LEU A 105 -0.31 -10.12 -2.93
C LEU A 105 -0.45 -10.82 -1.57
N GLU A 106 -1.42 -11.71 -1.37
CA GLU A 106 -1.51 -12.54 -0.15
C GLU A 106 -0.30 -13.48 -0.03
N ALA A 107 0.13 -14.09 -1.14
CA ALA A 107 1.32 -14.94 -1.16
C ALA A 107 2.60 -14.14 -0.84
N ASN A 108 2.74 -12.94 -1.46
CA ASN A 108 3.88 -12.07 -1.23
C ASN A 108 3.91 -11.52 0.21
N GLU A 109 2.75 -11.15 0.77
CA GLU A 109 2.67 -10.75 2.19
C GLU A 109 3.14 -11.87 3.12
N LYS A 110 2.72 -13.12 2.89
CA LYS A 110 3.17 -14.27 3.68
C LYS A 110 4.68 -14.45 3.59
N GLN A 111 5.24 -14.42 2.39
CA GLN A 111 6.69 -14.53 2.20
C GLN A 111 7.44 -13.38 2.89
N PHE A 112 6.94 -12.16 2.78
CA PHE A 112 7.49 -11.00 3.47
C PHE A 112 7.49 -11.18 4.99
N LYS A 113 6.40 -11.69 5.58
CA LYS A 113 6.33 -11.98 7.02
C LYS A 113 7.33 -13.05 7.43
N GLU A 114 7.49 -14.13 6.65
CA GLU A 114 8.52 -15.14 6.94
C GLU A 114 9.94 -14.55 6.88
N ASN A 115 10.23 -13.68 5.92
CA ASN A 115 11.51 -12.98 5.86
C ASN A 115 11.74 -12.08 7.08
N LEU A 116 10.68 -11.41 7.58
CA LEU A 116 10.76 -10.63 8.81
C LEU A 116 11.05 -11.49 10.04
N LYS A 117 10.52 -12.72 10.12
CA LYS A 117 10.81 -13.63 11.23
C LYS A 117 12.28 -14.02 11.34
N GLY A 118 13.02 -13.96 10.23
CA GLY A 118 14.47 -14.16 10.21
C GLY A 118 15.28 -12.94 10.66
N MET A 119 14.66 -11.76 10.75
CA MET A 119 15.33 -10.48 11.05
C MET A 119 14.92 -9.86 12.39
N LEU A 120 13.75 -10.22 12.90
CA LEU A 120 13.18 -9.74 14.13
C LEU A 120 13.09 -10.87 15.16
N SER A 121 13.26 -10.54 16.43
CA SER A 121 12.97 -11.44 17.56
C SER A 121 11.47 -11.72 17.68
N ALA A 122 11.11 -12.77 18.42
CA ALA A 122 9.71 -13.14 18.66
C ALA A 122 8.88 -11.99 19.27
N ASP A 123 9.48 -11.22 20.18
CA ASP A 123 8.81 -10.08 20.83
C ASP A 123 8.63 -8.91 19.86
N GLU A 124 9.62 -8.62 19.02
CA GLU A 124 9.53 -7.60 17.97
C GLU A 124 8.50 -7.96 16.90
N ILE A 125 8.37 -9.23 16.53
CA ILE A 125 7.35 -9.71 15.58
C ILE A 125 5.95 -9.50 16.17
N LYS A 126 5.75 -9.85 17.45
CA LYS A 126 4.47 -9.66 18.12
C LYS A 126 4.10 -8.18 18.21
N ALA A 127 5.06 -7.32 18.54
CA ALA A 127 4.86 -5.87 18.55
C ALA A 127 4.52 -5.34 17.14
N PHE A 128 5.26 -5.80 16.12
CA PHE A 128 5.00 -5.47 14.72
C PHE A 128 3.57 -5.81 14.31
N GLU A 129 3.12 -7.05 14.56
CA GLU A 129 1.77 -7.51 14.19
C GLU A 129 0.68 -6.66 14.85
N GLN A 130 0.83 -6.35 16.14
CA GLN A 130 -0.10 -5.49 16.86
C GLN A 130 -0.15 -4.07 16.28
N LEU A 131 1.00 -3.47 15.98
CA LEU A 131 1.09 -2.12 15.44
C LEU A 131 0.54 -2.02 14.01
N VAL A 132 0.72 -3.07 13.20
CA VAL A 132 0.13 -3.16 11.85
C VAL A 132 -1.38 -3.33 11.91
N GLU A 133 -1.88 -4.14 12.83
CA GLU A 133 -3.32 -4.30 13.05
C GLU A 133 -3.95 -2.99 13.51
N GLU A 134 -3.33 -2.30 14.48
CA GLU A 134 -3.78 -1.00 14.96
C GLU A 134 -3.80 0.05 13.84
N ALA A 135 -2.71 0.14 13.05
CA ALA A 135 -2.64 1.03 11.90
C ALA A 135 -3.70 0.70 10.84
N SER A 136 -4.16 -0.55 10.78
CA SER A 136 -5.24 -1.00 9.91
C SER A 136 -6.63 -0.61 10.39
N ARG A 137 -6.82 -0.55 11.71
CA ARG A 137 -8.05 -0.04 12.33
C ARG A 137 -8.16 1.49 12.26
N MET A 138 -7.03 2.21 12.21
CA MET A 138 -7.01 3.68 12.13
C MET A 138 -7.31 4.27 10.74
N VAL A 139 -7.58 3.46 9.70
CA VAL A 139 -8.09 3.99 8.43
C VAL A 139 -9.47 4.56 8.72
N PRO A 140 -9.67 5.90 8.66
CA PRO A 140 -10.97 6.44 8.95
C PRO A 140 -11.90 5.99 7.84
N SER A 141 -12.93 5.24 8.21
CA SER A 141 -14.19 5.23 7.48
C SER A 141 -14.49 6.68 7.13
N ARG A 142 -14.40 7.07 5.85
CA ARG A 142 -14.97 8.33 5.36
C ARG A 142 -16.49 8.20 5.47
N GLN A 143 -17.00 8.18 6.70
CA GLN A 143 -18.40 8.28 7.03
C GLN A 143 -18.57 9.55 7.86
N GLY A 144 -19.31 10.49 7.28
CA GLY A 144 -20.01 11.51 8.05
C GLY A 144 -19.17 12.62 8.65
N ARG A 145 -18.62 13.50 7.81
CA ARG A 145 -18.52 14.93 8.19
C ARG A 145 -19.08 15.82 7.09
N SER A 146 -20.36 15.59 6.78
CA SER A 146 -21.22 16.73 6.45
C SER A 146 -21.48 17.47 7.77
N ARG A 147 -20.67 18.49 8.04
CA ARG A 147 -20.95 19.49 9.06
C ARG A 147 -20.86 20.86 8.41
N ARG A 148 -21.96 21.29 7.82
CA ARG A 148 -22.73 22.50 8.14
C ARG A 148 -23.58 22.89 6.94
#